data_AF-A0A7V1REF4-F1
#
_entry.id   AF-A0A7V1REF4-F1
#
_cell.length_a   1.000
_cell.length_b   1.000
_cell.length_c   1.000
_cell.angle_alpha   90.00
_cell.angle_beta   90.00
_cell.angle_gamma   90.00
#
_symmetry.space_group_name_H-M   'P 1'
#
loop_
_entity.id
_entity.type
_entity.pdbx_description
1 polymer ?
#
loop_
_entity_poly.entity_id
_entity_poly.type
_entity_poly.pdbx_seq_one_letter_code
_entity_poly.pdbx_strand_id
1 'polypeptide(L)'
;MGTPLSSCESIREQIHHWLDEPRVPCMPEPVAAHIRQCGACRAFISRWNAIELGLQGMRDEGPVVTGDFAVAIRGRLRQPPPSLWTLWRPAVARGTMAAAACVLLLLGVLLTTVLSRLAIGPDRTPGDTLATVRPLPRSQPDAADSGR
;
A
#
# COMPACT_ATOMS: atom_id res chain seq x y z
N MET A 1 42.61 -35.11 27.77
CA MET A 1 42.65 -34.49 26.43
C MET A 1 41.34 -33.76 26.24
N GLY A 2 41.35 -32.42 26.24
CA GLY A 2 40.13 -31.63 26.02
C GLY A 2 39.81 -31.58 24.53
N THR A 3 38.63 -32.02 24.14
CA THR A 3 38.12 -31.80 22.78
C THR A 3 38.02 -30.30 22.54
N PRO A 4 38.56 -29.78 21.42
CA PRO A 4 38.40 -28.37 21.10
C PRO A 4 36.91 -28.04 21.06
N LEU A 5 36.51 -27.03 21.84
CA LEU A 5 35.13 -26.56 21.87
C LEU A 5 34.76 -26.10 20.46
N SER A 6 33.90 -26.86 19.80
CA SER A 6 33.31 -26.46 18.52
C SER A 6 32.62 -25.11 18.69
N SER A 7 32.82 -24.22 17.71
CA SER A 7 32.19 -22.90 17.72
C SER A 7 30.67 -23.05 17.73
N CYS A 8 29.95 -22.09 18.33
CA CYS A 8 28.48 -22.07 18.30
C CYS A 8 27.93 -22.14 16.87
N GLU A 9 28.65 -21.59 15.90
CA GLU A 9 28.31 -21.64 14.49
C GLU A 9 28.34 -23.06 13.93
N SER A 10 29.44 -23.80 14.12
CA SER A 10 29.54 -25.20 13.69
C SER A 10 28.49 -26.09 14.37
N ILE A 11 28.19 -25.84 15.64
CA ILE A 11 27.11 -26.56 16.34
C ILE A 11 25.74 -26.25 15.76
N ARG A 12 25.47 -24.99 15.38
CA ARG A 12 24.19 -24.62 14.74
C ARG A 12 24.04 -25.30 13.38
N GLU A 13 25.09 -25.35 12.58
CA GLU A 13 25.07 -26.04 11.28
C GLU A 13 24.75 -27.54 11.46
N GLN A 14 25.37 -28.20 12.44
CA GLN A 14 25.07 -29.59 12.78
C GLN A 14 23.64 -29.79 13.28
N ILE A 15 23.10 -28.84 14.06
CA ILE A 15 21.70 -28.87 14.50
C ILE A 15 20.77 -28.76 13.28
N HIS A 16 21.03 -27.84 12.35
CA HIS A 16 20.23 -27.71 11.13
C HIS A 16 20.24 -28.98 10.30
N HIS A 17 21.42 -29.54 10.03
CA HIS A 17 21.54 -30.80 9.31
C HIS A 17 20.78 -31.94 10.00
N TRP A 18 20.83 -32.02 11.34
CA TRP A 18 20.10 -33.03 12.10
C TRP A 18 18.57 -32.85 12.02
N LEU A 19 18.09 -31.61 12.00
CA LEU A 19 16.66 -31.29 11.87
C LEU A 19 16.12 -31.57 10.45
N ASP A 20 16.91 -31.32 9.41
CA ASP A 20 16.52 -31.54 8.02
C ASP A 20 16.53 -33.05 7.65
N GLU A 21 17.42 -33.83 8.27
CA GLU A 21 17.53 -35.27 8.06
C GLU A 21 17.36 -36.08 9.35
N PRO A 22 16.11 -36.26 9.85
CA PRO A 22 15.82 -37.02 11.07
C PRO A 22 15.93 -38.54 10.85
N ARG A 23 16.94 -38.99 10.11
CA ARG A 23 17.28 -40.42 9.96
C ARG A 23 17.94 -40.96 11.22
N VAL A 24 18.55 -40.09 12.03
CA VAL A 24 19.17 -40.45 13.31
C VAL A 24 18.19 -40.18 14.44
N PRO A 25 17.79 -41.21 15.21
CA PRO A 25 16.75 -41.08 16.24
C PRO A 25 17.16 -40.23 17.44
N CYS A 26 18.46 -39.95 17.59
CA CYS A 26 18.99 -39.13 18.67
C CYS A 26 19.95 -38.06 18.13
N MET A 27 20.00 -36.95 18.86
CA MET A 27 20.95 -35.86 18.59
C MET A 27 22.40 -36.35 18.81
N PRO A 28 23.37 -35.97 17.96
CA PRO A 28 24.76 -36.34 18.16
C PRO A 28 25.29 -35.88 19.54
N GLU A 29 26.00 -36.76 20.26
CA GLU A 29 26.55 -36.47 21.59
C GLU A 29 27.37 -35.15 21.69
N PRO A 30 28.25 -34.78 20.73
CA PRO A 30 28.98 -33.53 20.83
C PRO A 30 28.06 -32.29 20.79
N VAL A 31 26.97 -32.35 20.02
CA VAL A 31 25.97 -31.28 19.94
C VAL A 31 25.19 -31.19 21.26
N ALA A 32 24.76 -32.34 21.79
CA ALA A 32 24.05 -32.41 23.07
C ALA A 32 24.91 -31.92 24.25
N ALA A 33 26.21 -32.26 24.28
CA ALA A 33 27.16 -31.74 25.25
C ALA A 33 27.29 -30.21 25.19
N HIS A 34 27.38 -29.63 23.98
CA HIS A 34 27.46 -28.18 23.81
C HIS A 34 26.19 -27.46 24.25
N ILE A 35 24.99 -27.94 23.89
CA ILE A 35 23.70 -27.32 24.26
C ILE A 35 23.51 -27.29 25.79
N ARG A 36 24.01 -28.31 26.50
CA ARG A 36 23.98 -28.32 27.97
C ARG A 36 24.74 -27.14 28.58
N GLN A 37 25.81 -26.67 27.94
CA GLN A 37 26.67 -25.61 28.47
C GLN A 37 26.42 -24.23 27.83
N CYS A 38 25.87 -24.18 26.62
CA CYS A 38 25.68 -22.94 25.85
C CYS A 38 24.22 -22.45 25.89
N GLY A 39 23.98 -21.32 26.58
CA GLY A 39 22.66 -20.70 26.67
C GLY A 39 22.09 -20.26 25.31
N ALA A 40 22.94 -19.80 24.38
CA ALA A 40 22.50 -19.36 23.05
C ALA A 40 21.99 -20.51 22.18
N CYS A 41 22.68 -21.66 22.19
CA CYS A 41 22.25 -22.86 21.47
C CYS A 41 20.99 -23.47 22.11
N ARG A 42 20.85 -23.39 23.43
CA ARG A 42 19.63 -23.81 24.12
C ARG A 42 18.41 -22.96 23.75
N ALA A 43 18.58 -21.63 23.72
CA ALA A 43 17.52 -20.71 23.28
C ALA A 43 17.14 -20.94 21.81
N PHE A 44 18.13 -21.27 20.96
CA PHE A 44 17.90 -21.63 19.56
C PHE A 44 17.02 -22.89 19.43
N ILE A 45 17.38 -24.00 20.09
CA ILE A 45 16.59 -25.23 20.09
C ILE A 45 15.17 -25.01 20.65
N SER A 46 15.04 -24.23 21.73
CA SER A 46 13.73 -23.94 22.30
C SER A 46 12.80 -23.19 21.33
N ARG A 47 13.34 -22.23 20.56
CA ARG A 47 12.56 -21.55 19.51
C ARG A 47 12.17 -22.48 18.38
N TRP A 48 13.09 -23.35 17.95
CA TRP A 48 12.79 -24.33 16.92
C TRP A 48 11.67 -25.28 17.34
N ASN A 49 11.75 -25.84 18.55
CA ASN A 49 10.72 -26.70 19.11
C ASN A 49 9.36 -26.00 19.22
N ALA A 50 9.33 -24.70 19.52
CA ALA A 50 8.08 -23.93 19.54
C ALA A 50 7.47 -23.79 18.13
N ILE A 51 8.29 -23.60 17.09
CA ILE A 51 7.83 -23.55 15.70
C ILE A 51 7.28 -24.92 15.28
N GLU A 52 7.99 -26.00 15.60
CA GLU A 52 7.59 -27.36 15.28
C GLU A 52 6.26 -27.75 15.94
N LEU A 53 6.10 -27.46 17.23
CA LEU A 53 4.83 -27.65 17.93
C LEU A 53 3.70 -26.80 17.32
N GLY A 54 3.99 -25.57 16.87
CA GLY A 54 3.02 -24.74 16.18
C GLY A 54 2.60 -25.32 14.83
N LEU A 55 3.55 -25.83 14.04
CA LEU A 55 3.28 -26.53 12.78
C LEU A 55 2.47 -27.80 13.00
N GLN A 56 2.80 -28.56 14.05
CA GLN A 56 2.07 -29.75 14.43
C GLN A 56 0.65 -29.41 14.89
N GLY A 57 0.46 -28.37 15.71
CA GLY A 57 -0.85 -27.87 16.10
C GLY A 57 -1.69 -27.47 14.89
N MET A 58 -1.14 -26.73 13.93
CA MET A 58 -1.85 -26.39 12.69
C MET A 58 -2.21 -27.61 11.84
N ARG A 59 -1.42 -28.68 11.90
CA ARG A 59 -1.73 -29.94 11.22
C ARG A 59 -2.86 -30.69 11.92
N ASP A 60 -2.81 -30.74 13.25
CA ASP A 60 -3.73 -31.53 14.07
C ASP A 60 -5.09 -30.82 14.24
N GLU A 61 -5.10 -29.48 14.27
CA GLU A 61 -6.30 -28.61 14.29
C GLU A 61 -6.76 -28.19 12.88
N GLY A 62 -5.99 -28.54 11.85
CA GLY A 62 -6.31 -28.22 10.47
C GLY A 62 -7.66 -28.81 10.04
N PRO A 63 -8.34 -28.19 9.05
CA PRO A 63 -9.59 -28.74 8.54
C PRO A 63 -9.35 -30.18 8.07
N VAL A 64 -10.18 -31.10 8.53
CA VAL A 64 -10.13 -32.50 8.10
C VAL A 64 -10.22 -32.52 6.58
N VAL A 65 -9.14 -32.91 5.93
CA VAL A 65 -9.07 -33.00 4.48
C VAL A 65 -9.94 -34.19 4.07
N THR A 66 -11.22 -33.94 3.82
CA THR A 66 -12.15 -34.96 3.34
C THR A 66 -11.72 -35.43 1.95
N GLY A 67 -12.15 -36.63 1.56
CA GLY A 67 -11.94 -37.14 0.19
C GLY A 67 -12.39 -36.13 -0.88
N ASP A 68 -13.43 -35.35 -0.58
CA ASP A 68 -13.97 -34.31 -1.45
C ASP A 68 -12.98 -33.15 -1.69
N PHE A 69 -12.15 -32.80 -0.71
CA PHE A 69 -11.11 -31.79 -0.90
C PHE A 69 -10.06 -32.26 -1.93
N ALA A 70 -9.61 -33.51 -1.81
CA ALA A 70 -8.65 -34.08 -2.76
C ALA A 70 -9.24 -34.19 -4.17
N VAL A 71 -10.54 -34.45 -4.29
CA VAL A 71 -11.27 -34.43 -5.57
C VAL A 71 -11.38 -33.00 -6.10
N ALA A 72 -11.71 -32.01 -5.25
CA ALA A 72 -11.81 -30.61 -5.63
C ALA A 72 -10.47 -30.02 -6.09
N ILE A 73 -9.36 -30.32 -5.39
CA ILE A 73 -8.01 -29.92 -5.79
C ILE A 73 -7.64 -30.54 -7.14
N ARG A 74 -7.85 -31.85 -7.30
CA ARG A 74 -7.58 -32.53 -8.59
C ARG A 74 -8.45 -31.98 -9.72
N GLY A 75 -9.70 -31.64 -9.41
CA GLY A 75 -10.61 -30.96 -10.33
C GLY A 75 -10.04 -29.61 -10.79
N ARG A 76 -9.57 -28.78 -9.85
CA ARG A 76 -8.93 -27.50 -10.17
C ARG A 76 -7.63 -27.65 -10.95
N LEU A 77 -6.76 -28.60 -10.60
CA LEU A 77 -5.49 -28.83 -11.30
C LEU A 77 -5.67 -29.33 -12.74
N ARG A 78 -6.82 -29.97 -13.04
CA ARG A 78 -7.18 -30.39 -14.39
C ARG A 78 -7.82 -29.29 -15.23
N GLN A 79 -8.31 -28.22 -14.60
CA GLN A 79 -8.83 -27.09 -15.36
C GLN A 79 -7.65 -26.39 -16.05
N PRO A 80 -7.80 -25.99 -17.33
CA PRO A 80 -6.78 -25.21 -17.99
C PRO A 80 -6.55 -23.92 -17.18
N PRO A 81 -5.30 -23.42 -17.11
CA PRO A 81 -5.01 -22.19 -16.39
C PRO A 81 -5.95 -21.09 -16.93
N PRO A 82 -6.53 -20.25 -16.05
CA PRO A 82 -7.40 -19.18 -16.50
C PRO A 82 -6.63 -18.32 -17.49
N SER A 83 -7.25 -18.00 -18.63
CA SER A 83 -6.59 -17.17 -19.63
C SER A 83 -6.19 -15.84 -19.00
N LEU A 84 -5.03 -15.28 -19.40
CA LEU A 84 -4.59 -13.96 -18.97
C LEU A 84 -5.68 -12.90 -19.21
N TRP A 85 -6.46 -13.06 -20.28
CA TRP A 85 -7.61 -12.21 -20.59
C TRP A 85 -8.64 -12.17 -19.46
N THR A 86 -9.03 -13.31 -18.91
CA THR A 86 -9.98 -13.39 -17.79
C THR A 86 -9.47 -12.69 -16.54
N LEU A 87 -8.16 -12.71 -16.30
CA LEU A 87 -7.55 -12.03 -15.15
C LEU A 87 -7.54 -10.49 -15.34
N TRP A 88 -7.38 -10.01 -16.57
CA TRP A 88 -7.22 -8.58 -16.87
C TRP A 88 -8.54 -7.86 -17.15
N ARG A 89 -9.58 -8.60 -17.59
CA ARG A 89 -10.92 -8.08 -17.89
C ARG A 89 -11.52 -7.15 -16.81
N PRO A 90 -11.48 -7.48 -15.49
CA PRO A 90 -12.00 -6.57 -14.46
C PRO A 90 -11.14 -5.33 -14.24
N ALA A 91 -9.84 -5.36 -14.55
CA ALA A 91 -8.98 -4.19 -14.49
C ALA A 91 -9.28 -3.24 -15.66
N VAL A 92 -9.41 -3.79 -16.88
CA VAL A 92 -9.79 -3.02 -18.08
C VAL A 92 -11.17 -2.38 -17.91
N ALA A 93 -12.17 -3.13 -17.42
CA ALA A 93 -13.51 -2.60 -17.20
C ALA A 93 -13.54 -1.46 -16.16
N ARG A 94 -12.73 -1.53 -15.10
CA ARG A 94 -12.60 -0.43 -14.14
C ARG A 94 -11.90 0.78 -14.73
N GLY A 95 -10.87 0.56 -15.55
CA GLY A 95 -10.16 1.64 -16.26
C GLY A 95 -11.07 2.41 -17.23
N THR A 96 -11.91 1.71 -17.99
CA THR A 96 -12.84 2.36 -18.94
C THR A 96 -13.92 3.17 -18.23
N MET A 97 -14.44 2.69 -17.09
CA MET A 97 -15.40 3.45 -16.28
C MET A 97 -14.79 4.74 -15.73
N ALA A 98 -13.56 4.68 -15.21
CA ALA A 98 -12.87 5.86 -14.70
C ALA A 98 -12.61 6.89 -15.83
N ALA A 99 -12.16 6.43 -17.00
CA ALA A 99 -11.96 7.29 -18.16
C ALA A 99 -13.26 7.96 -18.62
N ALA A 100 -14.37 7.21 -18.69
CA ALA A 100 -15.68 7.74 -19.05
C ALA A 100 -16.17 8.80 -18.06
N ALA A 101 -15.98 8.58 -16.76
CA ALA A 101 -16.32 9.56 -15.73
C ALA A 101 -15.51 10.86 -15.89
N CYS A 102 -14.21 10.77 -16.13
CA CYS A 102 -13.36 11.93 -16.40
C CYS A 102 -13.81 12.71 -17.65
N VAL A 103 -14.14 12.00 -18.75
CA VAL A 103 -14.64 12.63 -19.98
C VAL A 103 -15.95 13.37 -19.74
N LEU A 104 -16.89 12.77 -19.00
CA LEU A 104 -18.16 13.41 -18.65
C LEU A 104 -17.96 14.65 -17.76
N LEU A 105 -17.05 14.59 -16.79
CA LEU A 105 -16.70 15.74 -15.96
C LEU A 105 -16.10 16.89 -16.78
N LEU A 106 -15.16 16.59 -17.69
CA LEU A 106 -14.56 17.59 -18.57
C LEU A 106 -15.59 18.23 -19.50
N LEU A 107 -16.51 17.43 -20.06
CA LEU A 107 -17.62 17.94 -20.87
C LEU A 107 -18.56 18.84 -20.06
N GLY A 108 -18.85 18.49 -18.81
CA GLY A 108 -19.65 19.33 -17.91
C GLY A 108 -18.99 20.68 -17.58
N VAL A 109 -17.68 20.68 -17.34
CA VAL A 109 -16.90 21.93 -17.14
C VAL A 109 -16.86 22.78 -18.41
N LEU A 110 -16.66 22.16 -19.57
CA LEU A 110 -16.69 22.87 -20.85
C LEU A 110 -18.07 23.50 -21.11
N LEU A 111 -19.15 22.74 -20.88
CA LEU A 111 -20.51 23.22 -21.09
C LEU A 111 -20.85 24.39 -20.15
N THR A 112 -20.52 24.27 -18.86
CA THR A 112 -20.74 25.34 -17.88
C THR A 112 -19.96 26.62 -18.19
N THR A 113 -18.71 26.51 -18.67
CA THR A 113 -17.91 27.67 -19.07
C THR A 113 -18.46 28.35 -20.33
N VAL A 114 -18.91 27.59 -21.33
CA VAL A 114 -19.57 28.14 -22.54
C VAL A 114 -20.88 28.85 -22.18
N LEU A 115 -21.73 28.21 -21.37
CA LEU A 115 -22.98 28.81 -20.91
C LEU A 115 -22.74 30.09 -20.09
N SER A 116 -21.70 30.11 -19.24
CA SER A 116 -21.34 31.31 -18.47
C SER A 116 -20.92 32.47 -19.39
N ARG A 117 -20.15 32.17 -20.44
CA ARG A 117 -19.75 33.18 -21.44
C ARG A 117 -20.91 33.70 -22.29
N LEU A 118 -21.94 32.90 -22.51
CA LEU A 118 -23.15 33.32 -23.22
C LEU A 118 -24.11 34.10 -22.31
N ALA A 119 -24.18 33.77 -21.02
CA ALA A 119 -25.05 34.42 -20.05
C ALA A 119 -24.53 35.79 -19.61
N ILE A 120 -23.21 35.97 -19.55
CA ILE A 120 -22.57 37.28 -19.39
C ILE A 120 -22.71 37.98 -20.75
N GLY A 121 -23.87 38.60 -20.96
CA GLY A 121 -24.09 39.50 -22.10
C GLY A 121 -22.99 40.57 -22.17
N PRO A 122 -22.78 41.21 -23.33
CA PRO A 122 -21.75 42.22 -23.51
C PRO A 122 -21.83 43.22 -22.36
N ASP A 123 -20.71 43.33 -21.62
CA ASP A 123 -20.58 44.29 -20.52
C ASP A 123 -21.15 45.61 -20.98
N ARG A 124 -22.28 46.01 -20.38
CA ARG A 124 -22.73 47.39 -20.47
C ARG A 124 -21.67 48.19 -19.74
N THR A 125 -20.69 48.67 -20.49
CA THR A 125 -19.63 49.55 -20.03
C THR A 125 -20.26 50.63 -19.15
N PRO A 126 -19.93 50.69 -17.84
CA PRO A 126 -20.47 51.68 -16.92
C PRO A 126 -19.76 53.04 -17.13
N GLY A 127 -19.75 53.53 -18.38
CA GLY A 127 -19.07 54.75 -18.81
C GLY A 127 -20.00 55.88 -19.25
N ASP A 128 -21.27 55.60 -19.57
CA ASP A 128 -22.18 56.60 -20.15
C ASP A 128 -23.03 57.37 -19.14
N THR A 129 -22.74 57.24 -17.84
CA THR A 129 -23.34 58.09 -16.79
C THR A 129 -22.32 59.08 -16.20
N LEU A 130 -21.55 59.74 -17.07
CA LEU A 130 -20.96 61.02 -16.71
C LEU A 130 -22.07 62.08 -16.63
N ALA A 131 -22.75 62.10 -15.49
CA ALA A 131 -23.54 63.23 -15.05
C ALA A 131 -22.69 64.49 -15.17
N THR A 132 -23.18 65.44 -15.96
CA THR A 132 -22.55 66.72 -16.24
C THR A 132 -22.56 67.54 -14.95
N VAL A 133 -21.49 67.45 -14.15
CA VAL A 133 -21.33 68.27 -12.95
C VAL A 133 -21.13 69.71 -13.40
N ARG A 134 -22.16 70.54 -13.26
CA ARG A 134 -22.12 71.98 -13.54
C ARG A 134 -21.20 72.66 -12.51
N PRO A 135 -20.09 73.29 -12.90
CA PRO A 135 -19.21 73.96 -11.94
C PRO A 135 -19.91 75.18 -11.33
N LEU A 136 -19.88 75.28 -10.00
CA LEU A 136 -20.30 76.46 -9.25
C LEU A 136 -19.28 77.60 -9.45
N PRO A 137 -19.74 78.86 -9.60
CA PRO A 137 -18.86 80.02 -9.74
C PRO A 137 -18.03 80.22 -8.47
N ARG A 138 -16.70 80.28 -8.66
CA ARG A 138 -15.72 80.46 -7.60
C ARG A 138 -15.73 81.93 -7.16
N SER A 139 -16.21 82.20 -5.95
CA SER A 139 -16.08 83.51 -5.31
C SER A 139 -14.60 83.81 -5.07
N GLN A 140 -14.12 84.91 -5.64
CA GLN A 140 -12.78 85.46 -5.50
C GLN A 140 -12.63 86.06 -4.09
N PRO A 141 -11.69 85.58 -3.24
CA PRO A 141 -11.33 86.28 -2.02
C PRO A 141 -10.16 87.23 -2.30
N ASP A 142 -10.32 88.41 -1.73
CA ASP A 142 -9.50 89.60 -1.83
C ASP A 142 -8.02 89.38 -1.49
N ALA A 143 -7.18 90.09 -2.24
CA ALA A 143 -5.77 90.28 -1.93
C ALA A 143 -5.64 91.18 -0.68
N ALA A 144 -5.22 90.59 0.43
CA ALA A 144 -4.63 91.28 1.57
C ALA A 144 -3.35 90.52 1.93
N ASP A 145 -2.18 91.08 1.64
CA ASP A 145 -1.47 92.07 2.46
C ASP A 145 -0.41 91.37 3.32
N SER A 146 0.85 91.49 2.91
CA SER A 146 1.99 91.37 3.82
C SER A 146 3.07 92.34 3.38
N GLY A 147 2.83 93.61 3.67
CA GLY A 147 3.89 94.59 3.86
C GLY A 147 4.82 94.19 5.01
N ARG A 148 6.10 94.48 4.77
CA ARG A 148 7.31 94.42 5.60
C ARG A 148 7.18 94.72 7.09
#